data_AF-A0AAN8EK23-F1
#
_entry.id   AF-A0AAN8EK23-F1
#
_cell.length_a   1.000
_cell.length_b   1.000
_cell.length_c   1.000
_cell.angle_alpha   90.00
_cell.angle_beta   90.00
_cell.angle_gamma   90.00
#
_symmetry.space_group_name_H-M   'P 1'
#
loop_
_entity.id
_entity.type
_entity.pdbx_description
1 polymer ?
#
loop_
_entity_poly.entity_id
_entity_poly.type
_entity_poly.pdbx_seq_one_letter_code
_entity_poly.pdbx_strand_id
1 'polypeptide(L)'
;MSVGCGTGFFEATLAAYLVEQGLTNVHVEGVEVLTAQTPYLPNERLHRVQGTRDICRHAHEADIVIFVYPRTGQLVREYLEQVYRSAALLLWLGPRADWEEQKPLLHNVATFKEPTILEHAGLAQYETAILFKNTAEPVSHPEAATGARTEIPICEDIISI
;
A
#
# COMPACT_ATOMS: atom_id res chain seq x y z
N MET A 1 4.23 0.50 2.67
CA MET A 1 4.09 1.97 2.51
C MET A 1 2.63 2.31 2.20
N SER A 2 2.01 3.20 2.99
CA SER A 2 0.65 3.69 2.81
C SER A 2 0.66 5.13 2.26
N VAL A 3 0.07 5.36 1.09
CA VAL A 3 0.06 6.64 0.39
C VAL A 3 -1.26 7.35 0.65
N GLY A 4 -1.19 8.57 1.20
CA GLY A 4 -2.35 9.31 1.68
C GLY A 4 -2.75 8.90 3.09
N CYS A 5 -1.78 8.74 4.00
CA CYS A 5 -2.03 8.22 5.35
C CYS A 5 -2.85 9.15 6.25
N GLY A 6 -3.08 10.41 5.85
CA GLY A 6 -3.88 11.36 6.58
C GLY A 6 -3.35 11.59 8.00
N THR A 7 -4.16 11.21 8.99
CA THR A 7 -3.79 11.33 10.41
C THR A 7 -2.78 10.27 10.87
N GLY A 8 -2.58 9.19 10.09
CA GLY A 8 -1.73 8.05 10.44
C GLY A 8 -2.43 6.98 11.27
N PHE A 9 -3.73 7.10 11.50
CA PHE A 9 -4.47 6.21 12.41
C PHE A 9 -4.58 4.78 11.86
N PHE A 10 -4.82 4.63 10.56
CA PHE A 10 -4.89 3.32 9.91
C PHE A 10 -3.56 2.58 10.04
N GLU A 11 -2.46 3.27 9.76
CA GLU A 11 -1.11 2.72 9.81
C GLU A 11 -0.69 2.35 11.22
N ALA A 12 -1.02 3.18 12.22
CA ALA A 12 -0.77 2.89 13.62
C ALA A 12 -1.54 1.64 14.08
N THR A 13 -2.81 1.54 13.68
CA THR A 13 -3.67 0.38 14.00
C THR A 13 -3.15 -0.89 13.32
N LEU A 14 -2.81 -0.80 12.03
CA LEU A 14 -2.23 -1.91 11.28
C LEU A 14 -0.91 -2.38 11.89
N ALA A 15 -0.02 -1.45 12.27
CA ALA A 15 1.24 -1.79 12.91
C ALA A 15 1.02 -2.52 14.26
N ALA A 16 0.07 -2.05 15.08
CA ALA A 16 -0.28 -2.71 16.34
C ALA A 16 -0.83 -4.13 16.09
N TYR A 17 -1.77 -4.26 15.15
CA TYR A 17 -2.34 -5.55 14.77
C TYR A 17 -1.26 -6.54 14.29
N LEU A 18 -0.34 -6.11 13.43
CA LEU A 18 0.75 -6.97 12.95
C LEU A 18 1.65 -7.46 14.10
N VAL A 19 1.93 -6.61 15.08
CA VAL A 19 2.68 -7.01 16.29
C VAL A 19 1.90 -8.05 17.10
N GLU A 20 0.58 -7.89 17.25
CA GLU A 20 -0.28 -8.88 17.91
C GLU A 20 -0.29 -10.23 17.18
N GLN A 21 -0.16 -10.22 15.84
CA GLN A 21 0.02 -11.43 15.02
C GLN A 21 1.46 -11.99 15.05
N GLY A 22 2.37 -11.39 15.84
CA GLY A 22 3.77 -11.81 15.94
C GLY A 22 4.67 -11.34 14.79
N LEU A 23 4.17 -10.51 13.89
CA LEU A 23 4.88 -9.96 12.73
C LEU A 23 5.65 -8.69 13.11
N THR A 24 6.71 -8.84 13.90
CA THR A 24 7.51 -7.72 14.42
C THR A 24 8.52 -7.14 13.43
N ASN A 25 8.78 -7.85 12.32
CA ASN A 25 9.76 -7.46 11.29
C ASN A 25 9.13 -6.63 10.16
N VAL A 26 7.85 -6.27 10.28
CA VAL A 26 7.11 -5.52 9.26
C VAL A 26 7.05 -4.06 9.66
N HIS A 27 7.55 -3.18 8.79
CA HIS A 27 7.53 -1.74 8.99
C HIS A 27 6.37 -1.11 8.23
N VAL A 28 5.44 -0.50 8.97
CA VAL A 28 4.34 0.29 8.39
C VAL A 28 4.75 1.75 8.34
N GLU A 29 4.89 2.27 7.14
CA GLU A 29 5.26 3.66 6.85
C GLU A 29 4.14 4.37 6.09
N GLY A 30 3.94 5.64 6.38
CA GLY A 30 2.94 6.50 5.74
C GLY A 30 3.59 7.56 4.85
N VAL A 31 2.88 7.97 3.80
CA VAL A 31 3.23 9.10 2.93
C VAL A 31 2.09 10.11 3.01
N GLU A 32 2.43 11.35 3.32
CA GLU A 32 1.46 12.44 3.36
C GLU A 32 2.09 13.79 2.99
N VAL A 33 1.28 14.73 2.51
CA VAL A 33 1.76 16.07 2.17
C VAL A 33 2.31 16.80 3.39
N LEU A 34 3.30 17.67 3.18
CA LEU A 34 3.98 18.43 4.24
C LEU A 34 3.03 19.24 5.13
N THR A 35 1.90 19.69 4.60
CA THR A 35 0.96 20.58 5.29
C THR A 35 -0.04 19.83 6.17
N ALA A 36 -0.17 18.51 6.04
CA ALA A 36 -1.16 17.73 6.77
C ALA A 36 -0.65 17.29 8.15
N GLN A 37 -1.55 17.24 9.12
CA GLN A 37 -1.25 16.75 10.46
C GLN A 37 -1.41 15.23 10.52
N THR A 38 -0.37 14.55 10.99
CA THR A 38 -0.31 13.08 11.06
C THR A 38 0.08 12.67 12.49
N PRO A 39 -0.79 12.92 13.50
CA PRO A 39 -0.43 12.78 14.91
C PRO A 39 -0.24 11.33 15.37
N TYR A 40 -0.79 10.35 14.65
CA TYR A 40 -0.72 8.95 15.06
C TYR A 40 0.51 8.21 14.54
N LEU A 41 1.26 8.81 13.59
CA LEU A 41 2.47 8.22 13.05
C LEU A 41 3.71 8.96 13.54
N PRO A 42 4.73 8.27 14.08
CA PRO A 42 6.00 8.89 14.41
C PRO A 42 6.71 9.38 13.13
N ASN A 43 7.49 10.46 13.24
CA ASN A 43 8.16 11.09 12.10
C ASN A 43 9.10 10.13 11.36
N GLU A 44 9.68 9.15 12.05
CA GLU A 44 10.58 8.15 11.49
C GLU A 44 9.86 7.19 10.54
N ARG A 45 8.54 7.06 10.66
CA ARG A 45 7.70 6.23 9.78
C ARG A 45 6.92 7.06 8.77
N LEU A 46 7.16 8.38 8.73
CA LEU A 46 6.39 9.32 7.95
C LEU A 46 7.24 9.97 6.85
N HIS A 47 6.91 9.65 5.61
CA HIS A 47 7.46 10.31 4.44
C HIS A 47 6.60 11.52 4.06
N ARG A 48 7.26 12.66 3.85
CA ARG A 48 6.58 13.89 3.46
C ARG A 48 6.83 14.23 2.00
N VAL A 49 5.75 14.60 1.30
CA VAL A 49 5.79 15.06 -0.09
C VAL A 49 5.29 16.51 -0.21
N GLN A 50 5.66 17.24 -1.27
CA GLN A 50 5.32 18.67 -1.38
C GLN A 50 3.85 18.88 -1.76
N GLY A 51 3.32 18.00 -2.61
CA GLY A 51 1.97 18.09 -3.15
C GLY A 51 1.25 16.76 -3.21
N THR A 52 -0.06 16.84 -3.44
CA THR A 52 -0.97 15.67 -3.48
C THR A 52 -0.78 14.77 -4.70
N ARG A 53 0.16 15.09 -5.57
CA ARG A 53 0.51 14.34 -6.79
C ARG A 53 1.97 13.89 -6.80
N ASP A 54 2.71 14.24 -5.75
CA ASP A 54 4.12 13.91 -5.68
C ASP A 54 4.31 12.46 -5.27
N ILE A 55 5.38 11.86 -5.79
CA ILE A 55 5.74 10.48 -5.49
C ILE A 55 6.79 10.46 -4.39
N CYS A 56 6.59 9.60 -3.39
CA CYS A 56 7.60 9.36 -2.37
C CYS A 56 8.86 8.78 -3.01
N ARG A 57 10.02 9.41 -2.79
CA ARG A 57 11.32 8.95 -3.32
C ARG A 57 11.68 7.52 -2.89
N HIS A 58 11.17 7.07 -1.74
CA HIS A 58 11.40 5.74 -1.17
C HIS A 58 10.34 4.71 -1.60
N ALA A 59 9.42 5.05 -2.51
CA ALA A 59 8.37 4.12 -2.95
C ALA A 59 8.94 2.80 -3.49
N HIS A 60 10.07 2.87 -4.20
CA HIS A 60 10.77 1.72 -4.77
C HIS A 60 11.40 0.77 -3.73
N GLU A 61 11.39 1.12 -2.44
CA GLU A 61 11.87 0.28 -1.34
C GLU A 61 10.73 -0.51 -0.70
N ALA A 62 9.47 -0.23 -1.06
CA ALA A 62 8.32 -0.85 -0.44
C ALA A 62 8.02 -2.24 -1.04
N ASP A 63 7.90 -3.24 -0.16
CA ASP A 63 7.40 -4.58 -0.51
C ASP A 63 5.88 -4.60 -0.75
N ILE A 64 5.16 -3.72 -0.07
CA ILE A 64 3.71 -3.57 -0.15
C ILE A 64 3.36 -2.07 -0.24
N VAL A 65 2.52 -1.71 -1.18
CA VAL A 65 1.98 -0.35 -1.31
C VAL A 65 0.49 -0.34 -1.06
N ILE A 66 0.02 0.53 -0.18
CA ILE A 66 -1.39 0.75 0.10
C ILE A 66 -1.74 2.17 -0.37
N PHE A 67 -2.76 2.33 -1.18
CA PHE A 67 -3.31 3.64 -1.54
C PHE A 67 -4.58 3.86 -0.73
N VAL A 68 -4.58 4.89 0.10
CA VAL A 68 -5.71 5.26 0.95
C VAL A 68 -6.36 6.50 0.36
N TYR A 69 -7.55 6.33 -0.22
CA TYR A 69 -8.30 7.39 -0.90
C TYR A 69 -7.46 8.18 -1.91
N PRO A 70 -6.81 7.52 -2.89
CA PRO A 70 -5.95 8.22 -3.83
C PRO A 70 -6.77 9.17 -4.70
N ARG A 71 -6.36 10.44 -4.71
CA ARG A 71 -7.12 11.52 -5.38
C ARG A 71 -7.28 11.35 -6.89
N THR A 72 -6.35 10.66 -7.55
CA THR A 72 -6.37 10.49 -9.01
C THR A 72 -5.75 9.15 -9.40
N GLY A 73 -6.29 8.49 -10.42
CA GLY A 73 -5.69 7.25 -10.96
C GLY A 73 -4.31 7.47 -11.57
N GLN A 74 -4.00 8.68 -12.04
CA GLN A 74 -2.66 9.04 -12.54
C GLN A 74 -1.59 8.89 -11.46
N LEU A 75 -1.86 9.34 -10.23
CA LEU A 75 -0.94 9.17 -9.10
C LEU A 75 -0.66 7.69 -8.82
N VAL A 76 -1.71 6.87 -8.80
CA VAL A 76 -1.59 5.43 -8.57
C VAL A 76 -0.73 4.79 -9.66
N ARG A 77 -0.96 5.15 -10.93
CA ARG A 77 -0.15 4.70 -12.07
C ARG A 77 1.32 5.11 -11.94
N GLU A 78 1.60 6.35 -11.58
CA GLU A 78 2.97 6.84 -11.46
C GLU A 78 3.74 6.15 -10.32
N TYR A 79 3.08 5.89 -9.18
CA TYR A 79 3.67 5.05 -8.13
C TYR A 79 3.91 3.62 -8.62
N LEU A 80 2.94 3.03 -9.33
CA LEU A 80 3.07 1.70 -9.93
C LEU A 80 4.32 1.58 -10.82
N GLU A 81 4.59 2.61 -11.63
CA GLU A 81 5.79 2.68 -12.47
C GLU A 81 7.11 2.76 -11.67
N GLN A 82 7.08 3.14 -10.38
CA GLN A 82 8.26 3.09 -9.50
C GLN A 82 8.39 1.77 -8.74
N VAL A 83 7.26 1.17 -8.34
CA VAL A 83 7.26 0.01 -7.41
C VAL A 83 7.11 -1.34 -8.11
N TYR A 84 6.89 -1.37 -9.42
CA TYR A 84 6.65 -2.64 -10.16
C TYR A 84 7.76 -3.69 -10.02
N ARG A 85 8.97 -3.32 -9.58
CA ARG A 85 10.07 -4.27 -9.34
C ARG A 85 10.24 -4.68 -7.87
N SER A 86 9.73 -3.88 -6.95
CA SER A 86 9.93 -4.05 -5.49
C SER A 86 8.67 -4.55 -4.82
N ALA A 87 7.51 -3.97 -5.14
CA ALA A 87 6.27 -4.28 -4.46
C ALA A 87 5.68 -5.59 -4.98
N ALA A 88 5.52 -6.57 -4.09
CA ALA A 88 4.83 -7.82 -4.37
C ALA A 88 3.30 -7.64 -4.40
N LEU A 89 2.80 -6.65 -3.66
CA LEU A 89 1.38 -6.44 -3.44
C LEU A 89 1.03 -4.95 -3.44
N LEU A 90 -0.10 -4.63 -4.06
CA LEU A 90 -0.72 -3.32 -3.97
C LEU A 90 -2.16 -3.44 -3.50
N LEU A 91 -2.53 -2.64 -2.53
CA LEU A 91 -3.89 -2.49 -2.04
C LEU A 91 -4.39 -1.08 -2.36
N TRP A 92 -5.54 -0.96 -3.02
CA TRP A 92 -6.23 0.31 -3.25
C TRP A 92 -7.47 0.33 -2.37
N LEU A 93 -7.66 1.38 -1.58
CA LEU A 93 -8.78 1.59 -0.69
C LEU A 93 -9.43 2.93 -1.01
N GLY A 94 -10.74 2.95 -1.22
CA GLY A 94 -11.45 4.20 -1.51
C GLY A 94 -12.89 4.02 -1.96
N PRO A 95 -13.54 5.10 -2.43
CA PRO A 95 -14.90 5.06 -2.90
C PRO A 95 -15.03 4.21 -4.16
N ARG A 96 -16.07 3.38 -4.25
CA ARG A 96 -16.35 2.54 -5.41
C ARG A 96 -16.46 3.36 -6.71
N ALA A 97 -17.04 4.56 -6.64
CA ALA A 97 -17.14 5.45 -7.79
C ALA A 97 -15.76 5.85 -8.35
N ASP A 98 -14.82 6.20 -7.45
CA ASP A 98 -13.46 6.58 -7.83
C ASP A 98 -12.72 5.39 -8.45
N TRP A 99 -12.93 4.18 -7.92
CA TRP A 99 -12.37 2.96 -8.51
C TRP A 99 -12.85 2.78 -9.96
N GLU A 100 -14.15 2.86 -10.23
CA GLU A 100 -14.69 2.68 -11.58
C GLU A 100 -14.13 3.70 -12.58
N GLU A 101 -13.85 4.93 -12.15
CA GLU A 101 -13.20 5.95 -12.98
C GLU A 101 -11.71 5.66 -13.21
N GLN A 102 -11.00 5.19 -12.19
CA GLN A 102 -9.54 4.97 -12.23
C GLN A 102 -9.16 3.63 -12.88
N LYS A 103 -10.03 2.63 -12.78
CA LYS A 103 -9.83 1.25 -13.25
C LYS A 103 -9.25 1.15 -14.68
N PRO A 104 -9.73 1.90 -15.70
CA PRO A 104 -9.17 1.85 -17.05
C PRO A 104 -7.68 2.25 -17.14
N LEU A 105 -7.21 3.14 -16.26
CA LEU A 105 -5.81 3.57 -16.20
C LEU A 105 -4.91 2.51 -15.56
N LEU A 106 -5.49 1.68 -14.69
CA LEU A 106 -4.77 0.72 -13.86
C LEU A 106 -4.76 -0.71 -14.44
N HIS A 107 -5.71 -1.05 -15.33
CA HIS A 107 -5.76 -2.35 -16.00
C HIS A 107 -4.60 -2.64 -16.96
N ASN A 108 -3.88 -1.62 -17.44
CA ASN A 108 -2.83 -1.76 -18.46
C ASN A 108 -1.40 -1.69 -17.90
N VAL A 109 -1.23 -1.80 -16.58
CA VAL A 109 0.10 -1.85 -15.97
C VAL A 109 0.59 -3.29 -16.01
N ALA A 110 1.33 -3.64 -17.07
CA ALA A 110 1.66 -5.00 -17.53
C ALA A 110 2.26 -5.98 -16.50
N THR A 111 2.65 -5.51 -15.32
CA THR A 111 3.35 -6.29 -14.29
C THR A 111 2.40 -6.86 -13.23
N PHE A 112 1.19 -6.32 -13.07
CA PHE A 112 0.23 -6.76 -12.05
C PHE A 112 -0.87 -7.64 -12.66
N LYS A 113 -1.25 -8.72 -11.94
CA LYS A 113 -2.40 -9.57 -12.28
C LYS A 113 -3.69 -8.75 -12.32
N GLU A 114 -4.74 -9.36 -12.90
CA GLU A 114 -6.08 -8.79 -12.84
C GLU A 114 -6.45 -8.41 -11.38
N PRO A 115 -6.99 -7.20 -11.16
CA PRO A 115 -7.35 -6.73 -9.84
C PRO A 115 -8.41 -7.65 -9.22
N THR A 116 -8.18 -8.06 -7.98
CA THR A 116 -9.16 -8.80 -7.17
C THR A 116 -9.90 -7.81 -6.27
N ILE A 117 -11.22 -7.78 -6.35
CA ILE A 117 -12.05 -7.02 -5.41
C ILE A 117 -12.13 -7.82 -4.11
N LEU A 118 -11.80 -7.20 -2.98
CA LEU A 118 -11.93 -7.83 -1.67
C LEU A 118 -13.38 -7.67 -1.19
N GLU A 119 -14.15 -8.74 -1.33
CA GLU A 119 -15.50 -8.82 -0.78
C GLU A 119 -15.44 -9.05 0.74
N HIS A 120 -16.40 -8.48 1.47
CA HIS A 120 -16.54 -8.63 2.94
C HIS A 120 -15.40 -8.07 3.80
N ALA A 121 -14.63 -7.09 3.31
CA ALA A 121 -13.55 -6.43 4.07
C ALA A 121 -14.04 -5.38 5.11
N GLY A 122 -15.26 -5.54 5.66
CA GLY A 122 -15.79 -4.64 6.68
C GLY A 122 -16.05 -3.19 6.22
N LEU A 123 -15.94 -2.93 4.92
CA LEU A 123 -16.05 -1.59 4.33
C LEU A 123 -17.51 -1.12 4.22
N ALA A 124 -17.68 0.20 4.20
CA ALA A 124 -18.97 0.77 3.86
C ALA A 124 -19.41 0.37 2.44
N GLN A 125 -20.71 0.32 2.17
CA GLN A 125 -21.24 -0.15 0.87
C GLN A 125 -20.74 0.68 -0.34
N TYR A 126 -20.41 1.96 -0.11
CA TYR A 126 -19.88 2.86 -1.11
C TYR A 126 -18.35 2.82 -1.23
N GLU A 127 -17.67 2.06 -0.38
CA GLU A 127 -16.22 1.84 -0.41
C GLU A 127 -15.89 0.51 -1.06
N THR A 128 -14.64 0.36 -1.50
CA THR A 128 -14.11 -0.88 -2.04
C THR A 128 -12.61 -1.00 -1.76
N ALA A 129 -12.14 -2.24 -1.67
CA ALA A 129 -10.75 -2.60 -1.58
C ALA A 129 -10.37 -3.44 -2.80
N ILE A 130 -9.29 -3.04 -3.47
CA ILE A 130 -8.80 -3.69 -4.68
C ILE A 130 -7.38 -4.17 -4.44
N LEU A 131 -7.17 -5.46 -4.63
CA LEU A 131 -5.89 -6.12 -4.46
C LEU A 131 -5.25 -6.41 -5.82
N PHE A 132 -4.02 -5.97 -6.00
CA PHE A 132 -3.18 -6.31 -7.13
C PHE A 132 -1.98 -7.12 -6.64
N LYS A 133 -1.76 -8.26 -7.27
CA LYS A 133 -0.58 -9.11 -7.02
C LYS A 133 0.41 -8.93 -8.16
N ASN A 134 1.65 -8.63 -7.83
CA ASN A 134 2.72 -8.54 -8.82
C ASN A 134 3.00 -9.94 -9.39
N THR A 135 3.20 -10.04 -10.71
CA THR A 135 3.55 -11.29 -11.40
C THR A 135 5.04 -11.45 -11.62
N ALA A 136 5.81 -10.37 -11.54
CA ALA A 136 7.25 -10.44 -11.53
C ALA A 136 7.72 -10.98 -10.17
N GLU A 137 8.72 -11.86 -10.17
CA GLU A 137 9.40 -12.22 -8.93
C GLU A 137 9.98 -10.94 -8.29
N PRO A 138 9.69 -10.65 -7.01
CA PRO A 138 10.22 -9.47 -6.34
C PRO A 138 11.75 -9.53 -6.35
N VAL A 139 12.40 -8.45 -6.84
CA VAL A 139 13.85 -8.40 -6.82
C VAL A 139 14.29 -8.28 -5.37
N SER A 140 14.99 -9.30 -4.91
CA SER A 140 15.58 -9.36 -3.58
C SER A 140 16.55 -8.19 -3.37
N HIS A 141 16.26 -7.27 -2.44
CA HIS A 141 17.23 -6.26 -2.03
C HIS A 141 18.49 -6.95 -1.47
N PRO A 142 19.71 -6.60 -1.93
CA PRO A 142 20.93 -7.35 -1.64
C PRO A 142 21.50 -7.18 -0.21
N GLU A 143 20.73 -6.71 0.78
CA GLU A 143 21.23 -6.50 2.15
C GLU A 143 20.57 -7.37 3.24
N ALA A 144 19.77 -8.37 2.87
CA ALA A 144 19.26 -9.38 3.80
C ALA A 144 19.93 -10.75 3.60
N ALA A 145 21.26 -10.77 3.53
CA ALA A 145 22.03 -12.02 3.65
C ALA A 145 22.38 -12.24 5.12
N THR A 146 21.51 -12.93 5.85
CA THR A 146 21.76 -13.87 6.97
C THR A 146 20.53 -13.87 7.89
N GLY A 147 19.46 -14.48 7.43
CA GLY A 147 18.24 -14.71 8.20
C GLY A 147 17.28 -15.46 7.32
N ALA A 148 16.86 -16.66 7.73
CA ALA A 148 15.95 -17.48 6.95
C ALA A 148 14.74 -16.63 6.52
N ARG A 149 14.53 -16.51 5.21
CA ARG A 149 13.32 -15.90 4.65
C ARG A 149 12.15 -16.72 5.16
N THR A 150 11.46 -16.20 6.16
CA THR A 150 10.15 -16.71 6.51
C THR A 150 9.27 -16.31 5.34
N GLU A 151 8.78 -17.30 4.59
CA GLU A 151 7.66 -17.08 3.67
C GLU A 151 6.63 -16.29 4.48
N ILE A 152 6.31 -15.07 4.07
CA ILE A 152 5.18 -14.35 4.64
C ILE A 152 3.99 -15.21 4.18
N PRO A 153 3.31 -15.95 5.06
CA PRO A 153 2.08 -16.58 4.64
C PRO A 153 1.19 -15.42 4.20
N ILE A 154 0.80 -15.42 2.93
CA ILE A 154 -0.31 -14.58 2.46
C ILE A 154 -1.52 -15.17 3.17
N CYS A 155 -1.66 -14.83 4.44
CA CYS A 155 -2.73 -15.29 5.30
C CYS A 155 -3.98 -14.66 4.71
N GLU A 156 -4.90 -15.51 4.26
CA GLU A 156 -6.25 -15.11 3.85
C GLU A 156 -6.97 -14.35 5.00
N ASP A 157 -6.41 -14.37 6.21
CA ASP A 157 -6.87 -13.66 7.40
C ASP A 157 -6.58 -12.15 7.42
N ILE A 158 -5.67 -11.62 6.58
CA ILE A 158 -5.56 -10.14 6.40
C ILE A 158 -6.83 -9.59 5.72
N ILE A 159 -7.62 -10.46 5.07
CA ILE A 159 -8.80 -10.12 4.28
C ILE A 159 -10.10 -10.25 5.10
N SER A 160 -10.05 -10.84 6.30
CA SER A 160 -11.22 -11.01 7.18
C SER A 160 -11.25 -9.96 8.31
N ILE A 161 -11.59 -8.72 7.96
CA ILE A 161 -12.05 -7.69 8.91
C ILE A 161 -13.50 -7.36 8.57
#